data_AF-A0A367WKN2-F1
#
_entry.id   AF-A0A367WKN2-F1
#
_cell.length_a   1.000
_cell.length_b   1.000
_cell.length_c   1.000
_cell.angle_alpha   90.00
_cell.angle_beta   90.00
_cell.angle_gamma   90.00
#
_symmetry.space_group_name_H-M   'P 1'
#
loop_
_entity.id
_entity.type
_entity.pdbx_description
1 polymer ?
#
loop_
_entity_poly.entity_id
_entity_poly.type
_entity_poly.pdbx_seq_one_letter_code
_entity_poly.pdbx_strand_id
1 'polypeptide(L)'
;MKQLTVGGLIAMAVYLFVLAVPAQAGCNTCAKQSDFFDFAYAKRMWTELRTRDQLEAEWERVGTQYEAAQKQGVFVGSGNEIRARLKELPNAKEIMQGHDLDVTYNRVWVKVASDQYAAGSIAGINQADEDRQMCEWARRDDIFNHQCNALPDWRTKEQVAADAALQIKIANQ
;
A
#
# COMPACT_ATOMS: atom_id res chain seq x y z
N MET A 1 -52.05 10.76 -54.88
CA MET A 1 -51.66 12.07 -54.31
C MET A 1 -52.51 12.35 -53.09
N LYS A 2 -51.97 12.14 -51.89
CA LYS A 2 -52.48 12.70 -50.63
C LYS A 2 -51.27 12.97 -49.75
N GLN A 3 -51.11 14.24 -49.37
CA GLN A 3 -50.07 14.74 -48.49
C GLN A 3 -50.23 14.14 -47.08
N LEU A 4 -49.11 13.81 -46.45
CA LEU A 4 -49.03 13.53 -45.01
C LEU A 4 -48.12 14.57 -44.38
N THR A 5 -48.75 15.52 -43.70
CA THR A 5 -48.16 16.55 -42.86
C THR A 5 -47.77 15.97 -41.51
N VAL A 6 -46.51 16.21 -41.14
CA VAL A 6 -46.00 16.69 -39.85
C VAL A 6 -46.62 16.14 -38.56
N GLY A 7 -45.76 15.51 -37.76
CA GLY A 7 -45.96 15.45 -36.30
C GLY A 7 -45.22 14.29 -35.67
N GLY A 8 -44.00 14.52 -35.19
CA GLY A 8 -43.25 13.47 -34.50
C GLY A 8 -41.88 13.89 -34.03
N LEU A 9 -41.86 14.69 -32.95
CA LEU A 9 -40.84 14.75 -31.91
C LEU A 9 -39.40 14.40 -32.33
N ILE A 10 -38.59 15.46 -32.43
CA ILE A 10 -37.13 15.39 -32.31
C ILE A 10 -36.81 14.89 -30.89
N ALA A 11 -36.75 13.57 -30.71
CA ALA A 11 -36.09 12.97 -29.56
C ALA A 11 -34.59 13.12 -29.79
N MET A 12 -34.04 14.21 -29.26
CA MET A 12 -32.61 14.46 -29.15
C MET A 12 -32.01 13.31 -28.32
N ALA A 13 -31.57 12.25 -28.99
CA ALA A 13 -30.74 11.23 -28.38
C ALA A 13 -29.38 11.88 -28.11
N VAL A 14 -29.27 12.52 -26.95
CA VAL A 14 -27.98 12.85 -26.32
C VAL A 14 -27.34 11.49 -26.04
N TYR A 15 -26.59 11.01 -27.02
CA TYR A 15 -25.67 9.89 -26.88
C TYR A 15 -24.57 10.38 -25.92
N LEU A 16 -24.87 10.30 -24.62
CA LEU A 16 -23.87 10.38 -23.57
C LEU A 16 -22.94 9.21 -23.83
N PHE A 17 -21.89 9.48 -24.60
CA PHE A 17 -20.64 8.74 -24.54
C PHE A 17 -20.17 8.80 -23.09
N VAL A 18 -20.65 7.86 -22.28
CA VAL A 18 -20.05 7.51 -20.99
C VAL A 18 -18.75 6.78 -21.33
N LEU A 19 -17.78 7.54 -21.83
CA LEU A 19 -16.37 7.22 -21.64
C LEU A 19 -16.04 7.63 -20.21
N ALA A 20 -16.62 6.92 -19.25
CA ALA A 20 -16.06 6.87 -17.91
C ALA A 20 -14.81 6.00 -18.01
N VAL A 21 -13.72 6.69 -18.33
CA VAL A 21 -12.31 6.34 -18.17
C VAL A 21 -12.13 5.22 -17.14
N PRO A 22 -11.33 4.17 -17.40
CA PRO A 22 -11.01 3.21 -16.35
C PRO A 22 -10.38 4.00 -15.20
N ALA A 23 -11.02 3.97 -14.03
CA ALA A 23 -10.47 4.47 -12.78
C ALA A 23 -9.32 3.54 -12.34
N GLN A 24 -8.28 3.50 -13.15
CA GLN A 24 -6.98 2.91 -12.87
C GLN A 24 -5.96 3.96 -13.25
N ALA A 25 -6.02 5.13 -12.60
CA ALA A 25 -4.81 5.88 -12.39
C ALA A 25 -3.92 4.99 -11.51
N GLY A 26 -3.14 4.12 -12.16
CA GLY A 26 -2.20 3.25 -11.48
C GLY A 26 -1.29 4.13 -10.64
N CYS A 27 -1.32 3.91 -9.32
CA CYS A 27 -0.39 4.55 -8.42
C CYS A 27 1.02 4.05 -8.78
N ASN A 28 1.77 4.87 -9.51
CA ASN A 28 3.12 4.51 -9.97
C ASN A 28 4.10 4.25 -8.81
N THR A 29 3.77 4.70 -7.60
CA THR A 29 4.56 4.49 -6.38
C THR A 29 4.10 3.30 -5.55
N CYS A 30 2.89 2.78 -5.79
CA CYS A 30 2.32 1.71 -4.98
C CYS A 30 3.05 0.39 -5.22
N ALA A 31 3.25 -0.36 -4.14
CA ALA A 31 3.83 -1.69 -4.24
C ALA A 31 2.93 -2.61 -5.05
N LYS A 32 3.54 -3.50 -5.84
CA LYS A 32 2.86 -4.57 -6.57
C LYS A 32 3.46 -5.91 -6.13
N GLN A 33 2.71 -7.00 -6.29
CA GLN A 33 3.21 -8.34 -5.97
C GLN A 33 4.55 -8.67 -6.68
N SER A 34 4.76 -8.16 -7.89
CA SER A 34 6.01 -8.32 -8.65
C SER A 34 7.22 -7.63 -8.04
N ASP A 35 7.01 -6.71 -7.11
CA ASP A 35 8.08 -5.99 -6.44
C ASP A 35 8.75 -6.87 -5.36
N PHE A 36 8.17 -8.01 -5.01
CA PHE A 36 8.67 -8.91 -3.98
C PHE A 36 9.43 -10.10 -4.59
N PHE A 37 10.43 -10.61 -3.87
CA PHE A 37 11.06 -11.89 -4.19
C PHE A 37 10.19 -13.07 -3.73
N ASP A 38 9.66 -12.98 -2.51
CA ASP A 38 8.72 -13.90 -1.88
C ASP A 38 7.54 -13.13 -1.27
N PHE A 39 6.49 -12.97 -2.08
CA PHE A 39 5.26 -12.30 -1.64
C PHE A 39 4.56 -13.04 -0.49
N ALA A 40 4.71 -14.36 -0.40
CA ALA A 40 4.07 -15.15 0.67
C ALA A 40 4.74 -14.88 2.01
N TYR A 41 6.07 -14.72 2.02
CA TYR A 41 6.81 -14.25 3.19
C TYR A 41 6.32 -12.86 3.64
N ALA A 42 6.25 -11.89 2.73
CA ALA A 42 5.77 -10.54 3.03
C ALA A 42 4.35 -10.54 3.63
N LYS A 43 3.42 -11.28 3.01
CA LYS A 43 2.05 -11.44 3.50
C LYS A 43 2.00 -12.09 4.89
N ARG A 44 2.86 -13.07 5.15
CA ARG A 44 2.96 -13.70 6.47
C ARG A 44 3.43 -12.68 7.52
N MET A 45 4.48 -11.91 7.23
CA MET A 45 5.00 -10.89 8.16
C MET A 45 3.97 -9.80 8.46
N TRP A 46 3.20 -9.36 7.46
CA TRP A 46 2.07 -8.45 7.65
C TRP A 46 1.02 -8.98 8.66
N THR A 47 0.82 -10.29 8.65
CA THR A 47 -0.19 -10.97 9.48
C THR A 47 0.35 -11.29 10.88
N GLU A 48 1.61 -11.71 10.99
CA GLU A 48 2.20 -12.22 12.23
C GLU A 48 2.87 -11.13 13.08
N LEU A 49 3.55 -10.16 12.45
CA LEU A 49 4.22 -9.08 13.16
C LEU A 49 3.19 -7.98 13.42
N ARG A 50 2.53 -8.01 14.58
CA ARG A 50 1.46 -7.07 14.95
C ARG A 50 1.96 -5.84 15.70
N THR A 51 3.16 -5.88 16.27
CA THR A 51 3.76 -4.77 17.02
C THR A 51 5.07 -4.29 16.39
N ARG A 52 5.47 -3.06 16.74
CA ARG A 52 6.77 -2.49 16.35
C ARG A 52 7.94 -3.39 16.77
N ASP A 53 7.96 -3.86 18.01
CA ASP A 53 9.04 -4.70 18.53
C ASP A 53 9.18 -6.02 17.73
N GLN A 54 8.07 -6.60 17.27
CA GLN A 54 8.08 -7.79 16.42
C GLN A 54 8.65 -7.48 15.03
N LEU A 55 8.28 -6.33 14.45
CA LEU A 55 8.88 -5.85 13.19
C LEU A 55 10.38 -5.66 13.34
N GLU A 56 10.83 -5.00 14.41
CA GLU A 56 12.24 -4.73 14.67
C GLU A 56 13.04 -6.01 14.89
N ALA A 57 12.50 -6.98 15.64
CA ALA A 57 13.15 -8.28 15.83
C ALA A 57 13.33 -9.05 14.51
N GLU A 58 12.34 -9.03 13.62
CA GLU A 58 12.51 -9.64 12.29
C GLU A 58 13.48 -8.83 11.42
N TRP A 59 13.46 -7.50 11.50
CA TRP A 59 14.41 -6.64 10.81
C TRP A 59 15.86 -6.88 11.28
N GLU A 60 16.12 -7.13 12.56
CA GLU A 60 17.45 -7.51 13.04
C GLU A 60 17.93 -8.83 12.41
N ARG A 61 17.00 -9.77 12.17
CA ARG A 61 17.32 -11.06 11.54
C ARG A 61 17.66 -10.93 10.06
N VAL A 62 16.92 -10.13 9.30
CA VAL A 62 17.04 -10.09 7.82
C VAL A 62 17.58 -8.77 7.26
N GLY A 63 17.28 -7.66 7.91
CA GLY A 63 17.60 -6.30 7.48
C GLY A 63 19.09 -6.02 7.42
N THR A 64 19.87 -6.49 8.40
CA THR A 64 21.34 -6.29 8.38
C THR A 64 22.01 -6.89 7.14
N GLN A 65 21.57 -8.09 6.72
CA GLN A 65 22.09 -8.75 5.52
C GLN A 65 21.64 -8.01 4.26
N TYR A 66 20.38 -7.57 4.23
CA TYR A 66 19.82 -6.78 3.13
C TYR A 66 20.55 -5.44 2.95
N GLU A 67 20.75 -4.67 4.00
CA GLU A 67 21.45 -3.39 3.94
C GLU A 67 22.91 -3.55 3.50
N ALA A 68 23.59 -4.60 3.96
CA ALA A 68 24.94 -4.92 3.51
C ALA A 68 24.97 -5.24 2.00
N ALA A 69 24.03 -6.03 1.51
CA ALA A 69 23.88 -6.34 0.09
C ALA A 69 23.55 -5.10 -0.75
N GLN A 70 22.71 -4.19 -0.25
CA GLN A 70 22.44 -2.90 -0.90
C GLN A 70 23.71 -2.05 -1.04
N LYS A 71 24.51 -1.92 0.03
CA LYS A 71 25.78 -1.16 0.00
C LYS A 71 26.80 -1.75 -0.97
N GLN A 72 26.72 -3.06 -1.24
CA GLN A 72 27.54 -3.76 -2.22
C GLN A 72 26.98 -3.69 -3.65
N GLY A 73 25.84 -3.04 -3.87
CA GLY A 73 25.24 -2.88 -5.19
C GLY A 73 24.52 -4.11 -5.73
N VAL A 74 24.16 -5.07 -4.86
CA VAL A 74 23.47 -6.31 -5.26
C VAL A 74 22.17 -6.02 -6.03
N PHE A 75 21.47 -4.94 -5.67
CA PHE A 75 20.18 -4.54 -6.23
C PHE A 75 20.29 -3.56 -7.42
N VAL A 76 21.46 -3.40 -8.05
CA VAL A 76 21.64 -2.52 -9.22
C VAL A 76 21.37 -3.25 -10.53
N GLY A 77 20.54 -2.71 -11.42
CA GLY A 77 20.25 -3.27 -12.74
C GLY A 77 18.86 -3.90 -12.85
N SER A 78 18.67 -4.77 -13.83
CA SER A 78 17.40 -5.45 -14.08
C SER A 78 17.08 -6.50 -13.03
N GLY A 79 15.79 -6.81 -12.85
CA GLY A 79 15.36 -7.85 -11.90
C GLY A 79 16.00 -9.22 -12.15
N ASN A 80 16.31 -9.57 -13.41
CA ASN A 80 16.99 -10.81 -13.76
C ASN A 80 18.45 -10.82 -13.29
N GLU A 81 19.17 -9.71 -13.46
CA GLU A 81 20.55 -9.57 -13.00
C GLU A 81 20.62 -9.61 -11.47
N ILE A 82 19.68 -8.95 -10.79
CA ILE A 82 19.58 -8.98 -9.33
C ILE A 82 19.34 -10.42 -8.85
N ARG A 83 18.36 -11.13 -9.44
CA ARG A 83 18.07 -12.54 -9.09
C ARG A 83 19.27 -13.46 -9.38
N ALA A 84 20.02 -13.23 -10.45
CA ALA A 84 21.21 -14.00 -10.74
C ALA A 84 22.30 -13.77 -9.68
N ARG A 85 22.57 -12.51 -9.29
CA ARG A 85 23.56 -12.21 -8.24
C ARG A 85 23.16 -12.78 -6.88
N LEU A 86 21.89 -12.67 -6.50
CA LEU A 86 21.40 -13.20 -5.23
C LEU A 86 21.62 -14.70 -5.10
N LYS A 87 21.46 -15.49 -6.18
CA LYS A 87 21.66 -16.94 -6.17
C LYS A 87 23.09 -17.37 -5.79
N GLU A 88 24.08 -16.51 -6.04
CA GLU A 88 25.49 -16.78 -5.74
C GLU A 88 25.85 -16.46 -4.28
N LEU A 89 24.93 -15.84 -3.52
CA LEU A 89 25.19 -15.43 -2.14
C LEU A 89 24.75 -16.52 -1.14
N PRO A 90 25.58 -16.86 -0.14
CA PRO A 90 25.24 -17.89 0.85
C PRO A 90 24.04 -17.53 1.74
N ASN A 91 23.72 -16.24 1.86
CA ASN A 91 22.63 -15.65 2.64
C ASN A 91 21.52 -15.06 1.74
N ALA A 92 21.38 -15.58 0.51
CA ALA A 92 20.41 -15.11 -0.48
C ALA A 92 18.99 -14.96 0.08
N LYS A 93 18.57 -15.96 0.88
CA LYS A 93 17.22 -16.01 1.45
C LYS A 93 16.98 -14.84 2.40
N GLU A 94 17.88 -14.61 3.34
CA GLU A 94 17.80 -13.52 4.30
C GLU A 94 17.82 -12.16 3.61
N ILE A 95 18.67 -11.98 2.58
CA ILE A 95 18.72 -10.75 1.80
C ILE A 95 17.38 -10.49 1.09
N MET A 96 16.82 -11.51 0.44
CA MET A 96 15.50 -11.41 -0.23
C MET A 96 14.38 -11.11 0.77
N GLN A 97 14.40 -11.78 1.93
CA GLN A 97 13.43 -11.53 2.99
C GLN A 97 13.55 -10.11 3.57
N GLY A 98 14.77 -9.60 3.74
CA GLY A 98 14.99 -8.22 4.18
C GLY A 98 14.47 -7.20 3.17
N HIS A 99 14.71 -7.44 1.88
CA HIS A 99 14.10 -6.64 0.81
C HIS A 99 12.57 -6.67 0.87
N ASP A 100 11.98 -7.85 1.01
CA ASP A 100 10.52 -8.00 1.02
C ASP A 100 9.90 -7.33 2.26
N LEU A 101 10.57 -7.38 3.42
CA LEU A 101 10.15 -6.68 4.63
C LEU A 101 10.29 -5.15 4.48
N ASP A 102 11.35 -4.68 3.83
CA ASP A 102 11.55 -3.25 3.50
C ASP A 102 10.42 -2.72 2.62
N VAL A 103 10.09 -3.42 1.53
CA VAL A 103 8.97 -3.05 0.64
C VAL A 103 7.64 -3.09 1.40
N THR A 104 7.44 -4.11 2.24
CA THR A 104 6.23 -4.23 3.08
C THR A 104 6.06 -3.01 3.99
N TYR A 105 7.12 -2.58 4.68
CA TYR A 105 7.05 -1.43 5.57
C TYR A 105 6.96 -0.11 4.78
N ASN A 106 7.95 0.18 3.93
CA ASN A 106 8.13 1.49 3.32
C ASN A 106 7.13 1.80 2.19
N ARG A 107 6.63 0.77 1.49
CA ARG A 107 5.78 0.97 0.30
C ARG A 107 4.34 0.51 0.49
N VAL A 108 4.07 -0.41 1.43
CA VAL A 108 2.69 -0.84 1.76
C VAL A 108 2.22 -0.17 3.04
N TRP A 109 2.84 -0.46 4.18
CA TRP A 109 2.36 0.00 5.49
C TRP A 109 2.28 1.53 5.58
N VAL A 110 3.36 2.23 5.23
CA VAL A 110 3.40 3.71 5.26
C VAL A 110 2.34 4.30 4.34
N LYS A 111 2.10 3.69 3.17
CA LYS A 111 1.11 4.18 2.22
C LYS A 111 -0.31 4.01 2.74
N VAL A 112 -0.65 2.81 3.20
CA VAL A 112 -1.99 2.51 3.75
C VAL A 112 -2.27 3.36 4.99
N ALA A 113 -1.29 3.57 5.87
CA ALA A 113 -1.42 4.47 7.02
C ALA A 113 -1.69 5.92 6.58
N SER A 114 -1.00 6.41 5.54
CA SER A 114 -1.27 7.73 4.96
C SER A 114 -2.68 7.84 4.36
N ASP A 115 -3.15 6.79 3.68
CA ASP A 115 -4.49 6.76 3.10
C ASP A 115 -5.57 6.73 4.20
N GLN A 116 -5.35 5.98 5.30
CA GLN A 116 -6.21 6.01 6.48
C GLN A 116 -6.29 7.42 7.10
N TYR A 117 -5.16 8.12 7.23
CA TYR A 117 -5.14 9.49 7.74
C TYR A 117 -5.97 10.42 6.86
N ALA A 118 -5.83 10.32 5.53
CA ALA A 118 -6.66 11.06 4.57
C ALA A 118 -8.15 10.64 4.63
N ALA A 119 -8.43 9.39 5.02
CA ALA A 119 -9.76 8.87 5.33
C ALA A 119 -10.27 9.26 6.72
N GLY A 120 -9.66 10.22 7.41
CA GLY A 120 -10.16 10.74 8.67
C GLY A 120 -9.69 10.01 9.93
N SER A 121 -8.73 9.09 9.82
CA SER A 121 -7.98 8.54 10.96
C SER A 121 -7.01 9.59 11.49
N ILE A 122 -7.53 10.71 12.01
CA ILE A 122 -6.75 11.92 12.30
C ILE A 122 -5.75 11.68 13.44
N ALA A 123 -6.04 10.74 14.35
CA ALA A 123 -5.14 10.43 15.45
C ALA A 123 -5.09 8.92 15.70
N GLY A 124 -4.08 8.27 15.12
CA GLY A 124 -3.88 6.83 15.16
C GLY A 124 -4.12 6.13 13.82
N ILE A 125 -3.95 4.81 13.86
CA ILE A 125 -4.24 3.89 12.74
C ILE A 125 -5.49 3.07 13.06
N ASN A 126 -6.08 2.51 12.01
CA ASN A 126 -7.28 1.65 12.08
C ASN A 126 -8.52 2.35 12.67
N GLN A 127 -8.60 3.67 12.50
CA GLN A 127 -9.75 4.49 12.88
C GLN A 127 -10.25 5.34 11.69
N ALA A 128 -9.96 4.91 10.46
CA ALA A 128 -10.45 5.56 9.27
C ALA A 128 -11.97 5.38 9.12
N ASP A 129 -12.62 6.41 8.60
CA ASP A 129 -14.03 6.37 8.21
C ASP A 129 -14.19 5.47 6.98
N GLU A 130 -14.90 4.35 7.15
CA GLU A 130 -15.03 3.30 6.15
C GLU A 130 -15.73 3.75 4.86
N ASP A 131 -16.54 4.81 4.96
CA ASP A 131 -17.34 5.36 3.86
C ASP A 131 -16.58 6.40 3.02
N ARG A 132 -15.39 6.82 3.46
CA ARG A 132 -14.59 7.81 2.71
C ARG A 132 -13.83 7.18 1.55
N GLN A 133 -13.75 7.90 0.44
CA GLN A 133 -13.02 7.47 -0.76
C GLN A 133 -11.57 7.04 -0.48
N MET A 134 -10.89 7.69 0.45
CA MET A 134 -9.50 7.36 0.80
C MET A 134 -9.38 5.97 1.44
N CYS A 135 -10.45 5.47 2.06
CA CYS A 135 -10.53 4.12 2.59
C CYS A 135 -10.56 3.07 1.46
N GLU A 136 -11.14 3.38 0.30
CA GLU A 136 -11.02 2.53 -0.91
C GLU A 136 -9.57 2.47 -1.41
N TRP A 137 -8.81 3.55 -1.28
CA TRP A 137 -7.39 3.55 -1.64
C TRP A 137 -6.57 2.73 -0.67
N ALA A 138 -6.85 2.84 0.63
CA ALA A 138 -6.26 1.98 1.65
C ALA A 138 -6.52 0.49 1.36
N ARG A 139 -7.75 0.09 1.00
CA ARG A 139 -8.07 -1.29 0.61
C ARG A 139 -7.33 -1.74 -0.66
N ARG A 140 -7.19 -0.85 -1.65
CA ARG A 140 -6.42 -1.16 -2.87
C ARG A 140 -4.93 -1.35 -2.56
N ASP A 141 -4.38 -0.49 -1.71
CA ASP A 141 -2.95 -0.40 -1.46
C ASP A 141 -2.48 -1.36 -0.35
N ASP A 142 -3.37 -1.84 0.52
CA ASP A 142 -3.19 -3.06 1.32
C ASP A 142 -3.29 -4.28 0.40
N ILE A 143 -2.22 -4.53 -0.33
CA ILE A 143 -2.12 -5.66 -1.27
C ILE A 143 -2.15 -7.03 -0.59
N PHE A 144 -2.14 -7.10 0.74
CA PHE A 144 -2.09 -8.36 1.48
C PHE A 144 -3.49 -8.84 1.88
N ASN A 145 -4.29 -7.95 2.47
CA ASN A 145 -5.61 -8.27 3.02
C ASN A 145 -6.75 -7.44 2.42
N HIS A 146 -6.44 -6.38 1.66
CA HIS A 146 -7.39 -5.45 1.07
C HIS A 146 -8.34 -4.79 2.08
N GLN A 147 -7.82 -4.45 3.25
CA GLN A 147 -8.59 -3.87 4.35
C GLN A 147 -8.20 -2.42 4.60
N CYS A 148 -9.20 -1.62 4.96
CA CYS A 148 -8.97 -0.23 5.30
C CYS A 148 -8.45 -0.08 6.72
N ASN A 149 -8.99 -0.80 7.71
CA ASN A 149 -8.68 -0.67 9.13
C ASN A 149 -8.06 -1.96 9.74
N ALA A 150 -6.97 -2.47 9.16
CA ALA A 150 -6.33 -3.70 9.65
C ALA A 150 -4.79 -3.70 9.69
N LEU A 151 -4.18 -2.50 9.70
CA LEU A 151 -2.74 -2.34 9.79
C LEU A 151 -2.19 -2.98 11.08
N PRO A 152 -1.06 -3.72 11.01
CA PRO A 152 -0.27 -3.98 12.20
C PRO A 152 0.22 -2.65 12.80
N ASP A 153 0.41 -2.59 14.12
CA ASP A 153 0.86 -1.37 14.77
C ASP A 153 2.39 -1.31 14.78
N TRP A 154 2.94 -0.81 13.67
CA TRP A 154 4.38 -0.60 13.47
C TRP A 154 4.82 0.85 13.65
N ARG A 155 3.95 1.68 14.25
CA ARG A 155 4.28 3.06 14.59
C ARG A 155 5.45 3.10 15.58
N THR A 156 6.27 4.14 15.48
CA THR A 156 7.29 4.42 16.49
C THR A 156 6.64 4.95 17.77
N LYS A 157 7.39 4.95 18.88
CA LYS A 157 6.90 5.53 20.15
C LYS A 157 6.56 7.01 20.01
N GLU A 158 7.31 7.74 19.19
CA GLU A 158 7.09 9.15 18.90
C GLU A 158 5.78 9.36 18.12
N GLN A 159 5.49 8.50 17.13
CA GLN A 159 4.23 8.56 16.39
C GLN A 159 3.04 8.27 17.32
N VAL A 160 3.13 7.24 18.16
CA VAL A 160 2.09 6.91 19.15
C VAL A 160 1.86 8.08 20.12
N ALA A 161 2.94 8.72 20.61
CA ALA A 161 2.84 9.88 21.49
C ALA A 161 2.21 11.10 20.78
N ALA A 162 2.56 11.34 19.52
CA ALA A 162 1.98 12.41 18.71
C ALA A 162 0.48 12.20 18.49
N ASP A 163 0.06 10.96 18.18
CA ASP A 163 -1.35 10.60 18.03
C ASP A 163 -2.12 10.84 19.34
N ALA A 164 -1.58 10.39 20.48
CA ALA A 164 -2.20 10.60 21.79
C ALA A 164 -2.35 12.09 22.13
N ALA A 165 -1.32 12.90 21.86
CA ALA A 165 -1.38 14.35 22.08
C ALA A 165 -2.45 15.02 21.20
N LEU A 166 -2.59 14.56 19.94
CA LEU A 166 -3.60 15.07 19.03
C LEU A 166 -5.02 14.68 19.45
N GLN A 167 -5.24 13.45 19.93
CA GLN A 167 -6.54 13.03 20.49
C GLN A 167 -6.96 13.92 21.66
N ILE A 168 -6.05 14.20 22.60
CA ILE A 168 -6.31 15.10 23.74
C ILE A 168 -6.67 16.50 23.25
N LYS A 169 -5.97 17.01 22.23
CA LYS A 169 -6.25 18.33 21.66
C LYS A 169 -7.64 18.39 21.03
N ILE A 170 -8.04 17.36 20.27
CA ILE A 170 -9.35 17.28 19.61
C ILE A 170 -10.48 17.18 20.65
N ALA A 171 -10.30 16.37 21.71
CA ALA A 171 -11.33 16.18 22.74
C ALA A 171 -11.62 17.42 23.59
N ASN A 172 -10.71 18.40 23.61
CA ASN A 172 -10.83 19.63 24.39
C ASN A 172 -11.27 20.85 23.56
N GLN A 173 -11.67 20.64 22.31
CA GLN A 173 -12.23 21.66 21.40
C GLN A 173 -13.75 21.52 21.31
#